data_AF-A0AAD7RXG9-F1
#
_entry.id   AF-A0AAD7RXG9-F1
#
_cell.length_a   1.000
_cell.length_b   1.000
_cell.length_c   1.000
_cell.angle_alpha   90.00
_cell.angle_beta   90.00
_cell.angle_gamma   90.00
#
_symmetry.space_group_name_H-M   'P 1'
#
loop_
_entity.id
_entity.type
_entity.pdbx_description
1 polymer ?
#
loop_
_entity_poly.entity_id
_entity_poly.type
_entity_poly.pdbx_seq_one_letter_code
_entity_poly.pdbx_strand_id
1 'polypeptide(L)'
;MDALSFVMGERAANLRVKRTKDLIHGAHIGKPAAATASVTMRYCEDNGEELSFCRIIAGSSSEYRINGIQVPHTKYTAKLESIGVLVKARNCLVFQASHCN
;
A
#
# COMPACT_ATOMS: atom_id res chain seq x y z
N MET A 1 -6.64 -1.56 -7.78
CA MET A 1 -7.01 -1.57 -6.35
C MET A 1 -5.85 -1.97 -5.45
N ASP A 2 -5.16 -3.09 -5.71
CA ASP A 2 -4.14 -3.62 -4.78
C ASP A 2 -2.99 -2.65 -4.45
N ALA A 3 -2.58 -1.78 -5.39
CA ALA A 3 -1.54 -0.78 -5.13
C ALA A 3 -1.96 0.28 -4.09
N LEU A 4 -3.22 0.73 -4.13
CA LEU A 4 -3.75 1.71 -3.19
C LEU A 4 -3.97 1.07 -1.82
N SER A 5 -4.55 -0.13 -1.77
CA SER A 5 -4.69 -0.92 -0.54
C SER A 5 -3.32 -1.21 0.10
N PHE A 6 -2.30 -1.47 -0.73
CA PHE A 6 -0.95 -1.71 -0.27
C PHE A 6 -0.35 -0.49 0.42
N VAL A 7 -0.41 0.70 -0.19
CA VAL A 7 0.12 1.93 0.42
C VAL A 7 -0.73 2.41 1.60
N MET A 8 -2.02 2.13 1.64
CA MET A 8 -2.88 2.41 2.80
C MET A 8 -2.61 1.50 4.01
N GLY A 9 -1.61 0.62 3.97
CA GLY A 9 -1.23 -0.20 5.13
C GLY A 9 -2.07 -1.47 5.31
N GLU A 10 -2.86 -1.87 4.32
CA GLU A 10 -3.58 -3.14 4.36
C GLU A 10 -2.57 -4.30 4.46
N ARG A 11 -2.90 -5.32 5.25
CA ARG A 11 -2.09 -6.55 5.30
C ARG A 11 -2.12 -7.21 3.92
N ALA A 12 -0.97 -7.69 3.47
CA ALA A 12 -0.85 -8.37 2.18
C ALA A 12 -1.84 -9.55 2.02
N ALA A 13 -2.21 -10.21 3.13
CA ALA A 13 -3.22 -11.28 3.15
C ALA A 13 -4.65 -10.84 2.76
N ASN A 14 -4.95 -9.54 2.82
CA ASN A 14 -6.23 -8.97 2.40
C ASN A 14 -6.19 -8.43 0.96
N LEU A 15 -5.01 -8.39 0.33
CA LEU A 15 -4.88 -8.11 -1.10
C LEU A 15 -5.31 -9.36 -1.87
N ARG A 16 -5.70 -9.19 -3.14
CA ARG A 16 -6.02 -10.34 -4.01
C ARG A 16 -4.82 -11.30 -4.17
N VAL A 17 -3.63 -10.85 -3.78
CA VAL A 17 -2.34 -11.50 -3.97
C VAL A 17 -1.86 -12.16 -2.67
N LYS A 18 -1.55 -13.46 -2.74
CA LYS A 18 -1.19 -14.28 -1.56
C LYS A 18 0.10 -13.84 -0.86
N ARG A 19 1.03 -13.17 -1.56
CA ARG A 19 2.32 -12.71 -1.02
C ARG A 19 2.66 -11.34 -1.60
N THR A 20 3.23 -10.46 -0.79
CA THR A 20 3.61 -9.11 -1.20
C THR A 20 4.53 -9.09 -2.42
N LYS A 21 5.46 -10.05 -2.55
CA LYS A 21 6.35 -10.18 -3.71
C LYS A 21 5.64 -10.45 -5.04
N ASP A 22 4.44 -11.03 -4.99
CA ASP A 22 3.67 -11.35 -6.19
C ASP A 22 3.01 -10.07 -6.77
N LEU A 23 3.09 -8.92 -6.07
CA LEU A 23 2.76 -7.60 -6.60
C LEU A 23 3.83 -7.07 -7.58
N ILE A 24 5.04 -7.65 -7.59
CA ILE A 24 6.09 -7.28 -8.53
C ILE A 24 5.74 -7.86 -9.90
N HIS A 25 5.81 -7.03 -10.94
CA HIS A 25 5.55 -7.47 -12.30
C HIS A 25 6.42 -8.69 -12.66
N GLY A 26 5.79 -9.73 -13.24
CA GLY A 26 6.46 -10.98 -13.62
C GLY A 26 6.79 -11.94 -12.46
N ALA A 27 6.58 -11.57 -11.20
CA ALA A 27 6.82 -12.48 -10.07
C ALA A 27 5.88 -13.71 -10.08
N HIS A 28 4.65 -13.54 -10.57
CA HIS A 28 3.67 -14.63 -10.68
C HIS A 28 4.04 -15.70 -11.72
N ILE A 29 4.89 -15.37 -12.71
CA ILE A 29 5.45 -16.31 -13.69
C ILE A 29 6.91 -16.69 -13.37
N GLY A 30 7.40 -16.37 -12.17
CA GLY A 30 8.76 -16.68 -11.73
C GLY A 30 9.86 -15.82 -12.38
N LYS A 31 9.51 -14.75 -13.08
CA LYS A 31 10.43 -13.80 -13.72
C LYS A 31 10.18 -12.38 -13.19
N PRO A 32 10.52 -12.07 -11.93
CA PRO A 32 10.29 -10.75 -11.39
C PRO A 32 11.11 -9.71 -12.15
N ALA A 33 10.48 -8.62 -12.56
CA ALA A 33 11.14 -7.51 -13.27
C ALA A 33 12.17 -6.79 -12.38
N ALA A 34 12.01 -6.87 -11.06
CA ALA A 34 12.92 -6.28 -10.07
C ALA A 34 12.89 -7.06 -8.75
N ALA A 35 13.92 -6.88 -7.91
CA ALA A 35 13.96 -7.43 -6.56
C ALA A 35 13.11 -6.62 -5.57
N THR A 36 12.79 -5.36 -5.90
CA THR A 36 12.04 -4.43 -5.06
C THR A 36 10.97 -3.71 -5.88
N ALA A 37 9.92 -3.26 -5.21
CA ALA A 37 8.91 -2.38 -5.78
C ALA A 37 8.42 -1.42 -4.71
N SER A 38 7.98 -0.23 -5.10
CA SER A 38 7.44 0.75 -4.16
C SER A 38 6.18 1.39 -4.72
N VAL A 39 5.29 1.77 -3.81
CA VAL A 39 4.10 2.57 -4.12
C VAL A 39 4.13 3.80 -3.25
N THR A 40 3.94 4.96 -3.86
CA THR A 40 3.88 6.25 -3.17
C THR A 40 2.52 6.87 -3.42
N MET A 41 1.81 7.18 -2.35
CA MET A 41 0.61 8.00 -2.35
C MET A 41 0.99 9.40 -1.91
N ARG A 42 0.61 10.39 -2.69
CA ARG A 42 0.75 11.80 -2.31
C ARG A 42 -0.63 12.34 -1.95
N TYR A 43 -0.73 12.90 -0.75
CA TYR A 43 -1.91 13.56 -0.22
C TYR A 43 -1.62 15.06 -0.20
N CYS A 44 -2.49 15.85 -0.82
CA CYS A 44 -2.40 17.30 -0.83
C CYS A 44 -3.48 17.84 0.11
N GLU A 45 -3.07 18.60 1.12
CA GLU A 45 -3.98 19.26 2.06
C GLU A 45 -4.53 20.57 1.48
N ASP A 46 -5.65 21.03 2.03
CA ASP A 46 -6.31 22.27 1.58
C ASP A 46 -5.42 23.52 1.76
N ASN A 47 -4.42 23.44 2.65
CA ASN A 47 -3.41 24.47 2.86
C ASN A 47 -2.26 24.43 1.84
N GLY A 48 -2.25 23.46 0.92
CA GLY A 48 -1.21 23.24 -0.09
C GLY A 48 -0.02 22.39 0.39
N GLU A 49 -0.03 21.86 1.61
CA GLU A 49 1.01 20.94 2.09
C GLU A 49 0.86 19.55 1.46
N GLU A 50 1.99 18.99 1.00
CA GLU A 50 2.03 17.65 0.42
C GLU A 50 2.61 16.63 1.40
N LEU A 51 1.85 15.57 1.68
CA LEU A 51 2.24 14.41 2.46
C LEU A 51 2.45 13.21 1.53
N SER A 52 3.67 12.69 1.48
CA SER A 52 4.03 11.52 0.67
C SER A 52 4.17 10.28 1.54
N PHE A 53 3.23 9.34 1.40
CA PHE A 53 3.26 8.04 2.03
C PHE A 53 3.82 7.02 1.05
N CYS A 54 4.93 6.37 1.40
CA CYS A 54 5.55 5.36 0.56
C CYS A 54 5.66 4.04 1.31
N ARG A 55 5.31 2.95 0.62
CA ARG A 55 5.55 1.58 1.10
C ARG A 55 6.40 0.85 0.08
N ILE A 56 7.47 0.23 0.54
CA ILE A 56 8.45 -0.47 -0.29
C ILE A 56 8.41 -1.96 0.03
N ILE A 57 8.43 -2.79 -0.99
CA ILE A 57 8.57 -4.24 -0.94
C ILE A 57 10.05 -4.55 -1.10
N ALA A 58 10.67 -5.08 -0.04
CA ALA A 58 12.05 -5.51 -0.04
C ALA A 58 12.12 -6.97 0.42
N GLY A 59 12.26 -7.90 -0.54
CA GLY A 59 12.25 -9.33 -0.27
C GLY A 59 10.91 -9.81 0.32
N SER A 60 10.92 -10.31 1.55
CA SER A 60 9.74 -10.76 2.29
C SER A 60 9.11 -9.68 3.18
N SER A 61 9.74 -8.52 3.29
CA SER A 61 9.38 -7.47 4.25
C SER A 61 8.84 -6.22 3.57
N SER A 62 8.17 -5.36 4.34
CA SER A 62 7.72 -4.05 3.90
C SER A 62 8.40 -2.95 4.70
N GLU A 63 8.95 -1.95 4.02
CA GLU A 63 9.40 -0.70 4.63
C GLU A 63 8.35 0.38 4.45
N TYR A 64 8.20 1.24 5.46
CA TYR A 64 7.24 2.35 5.47
C TYR A 64 7.99 3.67 5.56
N ARG A 65 7.65 4.63 4.70
CA ARG A 65 8.25 5.97 4.68
C ARG A 65 7.18 7.05 4.59
N ILE A 66 7.37 8.14 5.32
CA ILE A 66 6.56 9.37 5.21
C ILE A 66 7.51 10.50 4.83
N ASN A 67 7.21 11.22 3.75
CA ASN A 67 8.05 12.30 3.20
C ASN A 67 9.51 11.86 3.00
N GLY A 68 9.70 10.61 2.54
CA GLY A 68 11.03 10.02 2.33
C GLY A 68 11.71 9.46 3.59
N ILE A 69 11.19 9.74 4.79
CA ILE A 69 11.77 9.30 6.07
C ILE A 69 11.18 7.95 6.47
N GLN A 70 12.03 6.97 6.77
CA GLN A 70 11.60 5.67 7.26
C GLN A 70 10.98 5.77 8.66
N VAL A 71 9.80 5.17 8.82
CA VAL A 71 9.04 5.18 10.07
C VAL A 71 8.53 3.77 10.39
N PRO A 72 8.28 3.45 11.68
CA PRO A 72 7.63 2.20 12.03
C PRO A 72 6.17 2.18 11.55
N HIS A 73 5.64 0.97 11.32
CA HIS A 73 4.27 0.74 10.88
C HIS A 73 3.21 1.44 11.76
N THR A 74 3.43 1.49 13.08
CA THR A 74 2.52 2.14 14.04
C THR A 74 2.39 3.63 13.77
N LYS A 75 3.52 4.34 13.58
CA LYS A 75 3.54 5.78 13.25
C LYS A 75 2.96 6.05 11.87
N TYR A 76 3.21 5.15 10.91
CA TYR A 76 2.63 5.22 9.57
C TYR A 76 1.10 5.14 9.59
N THR A 77 0.57 4.13 10.30
CA THR A 77 -0.88 3.91 10.45
C THR A 77 -1.54 5.08 11.16
N ALA A 78 -0.96 5.57 12.26
CA ALA A 78 -1.51 6.70 13.00
C ALA A 78 -1.61 7.97 12.15
N LYS A 79 -0.63 8.23 11.26
CA LYS A 79 -0.66 9.39 10.36
C LYS A 79 -1.70 9.22 9.24
N LEU A 80 -1.92 7.99 8.75
CA LEU A 80 -3.02 7.68 7.83
C LEU A 80 -4.40 7.87 8.49
N GLU A 81 -4.57 7.43 9.73
CA GLU A 81 -5.81 7.61 10.49
C GLU A 81 -6.10 9.10 10.73
N SER A 82 -5.06 9.91 10.98
CA SER A 82 -5.17 11.37 11.14
C SER A 82 -5.72 12.10 9.90
N ILE A 83 -5.53 11.55 8.70
CA ILE A 83 -6.07 12.12 7.45
C ILE A 83 -7.39 11.43 7.03
N GLY A 84 -8.01 10.65 7.93
CA GLY A 84 -9.29 9.98 7.68
C GLY A 84 -9.19 8.64 6.94
N VAL A 85 -7.98 8.14 6.67
CA VAL A 85 -7.77 6.83 6.03
C VAL A 85 -7.76 5.75 7.12
N LEU A 86 -8.96 5.26 7.46
CA LEU A 86 -9.12 4.20 8.45
C LEU A 86 -8.78 2.83 7.86
N VAL A 87 -7.54 2.38 8.06
CA VAL A 87 -7.01 1.09 7.58
C VAL A 87 -7.83 -0.11 8.08
N LYS A 88 -8.48 0.01 9.25
CA LYS A 88 -9.31 -1.05 9.84
C LYS A 88 -10.75 -1.09 9.32
N ALA A 89 -11.27 -0.01 8.76
CA ALA A 89 -12.69 0.07 8.41
C ALA A 89 -13.04 -0.59 7.07
N ARG A 90 -12.07 -0.93 6.21
CA ARG A 90 -12.33 -1.37 4.82
C ARG A 90 -13.27 -0.43 4.03
N ASN A 91 -13.46 0.82 4.47
CA ASN A 91 -14.52 1.69 3.97
C ASN A 91 -14.26 2.25 2.56
N CYS A 92 -13.01 2.25 2.09
CA CYS A 92 -12.64 2.96 0.86
C CYS A 92 -12.46 2.07 -0.37
N LEU A 93 -12.72 0.77 -0.28
CA LEU A 93 -12.48 -0.17 -1.38
C LEU A 93 -13.73 -0.98 -1.67
N VAL A 94 -14.53 -0.48 -2.62
CA VAL A 94 -15.58 -1.29 -3.25
C VAL A 94 -14.88 -2.22 -4.23
N PHE A 95 -14.78 -3.50 -3.88
CA PHE A 95 -14.36 -4.54 -4.81
C PHE A 95 -15.50 -4.79 -5.79
N GLN A 96 -15.22 -4.82 -7.09
CA GLN A 96 -16.23 -5.26 -8.05
C GLN A 96 -16.63 -6.69 -7.70
N ALA A 97 -17.89 -6.89 -7.35
CA ALA A 97 -18.46 -8.22 -7.28
C ALA A 97 -18.29 -8.85 -8.67
N SER A 98 -17.61 -9.99 -8.73
CA SER A 98 -17.64 -10.85 -9.90
C SER A 98 -19.06 -11.42 -10.01
N HIS A 99 -19.97 -10.64 -10.60
CA HIS A 99 -21.17 -11.16 -11.21
C HIS A 99 -20.71 -11.91 -12.46
N CYS A 100 -20.46 -13.20 -12.31
CA CYS A 100 -20.35 -14.11 -13.45
C CYS A 100 -21.61 -14.97 -13.42
N ASN A 101 -22.51 -14.68 -14.37
CA ASN A 101 -23.56 -15.59 -14.83
C ASN A 101 -22.94 -16.57 -15.82
#